data_AF-A0A7S3ZH16-F1
#
_entry.id   AF-A0A7S3ZH16-F1
#
_cell.length_a   1.000
_cell.length_b   1.000
_cell.length_c   1.000
_cell.angle_alpha   90.00
_cell.angle_beta   90.00
_cell.angle_gamma   90.00
#
_symmetry.space_group_name_H-M   'P 1'
#
loop_
_entity.id
_entity.type
_entity.pdbx_description
1 polymer ?
#
loop_
_entity_poly.entity_id
_entity_poly.type
_entity_poly.pdbx_seq_one_letter_code
_entity_poly.pdbx_strand_id
1 'polypeptide(L)'
;DLMKLRRKNPTLESMLNYKSVARIDVVIRETVDCKGRTGFYNKNGVVRDVLQNHATELLLLTAADLPASENDDDAWEKAKISLLKSLRPLGKNALLTGRSKE
;
A
#
# COMPACT_ATOMS: atom_id res chain seq x y z
N ASP A 1 -1.78 3.15 14.42
CA ASP A 1 -2.87 3.20 13.45
C ASP A 1 -2.70 4.46 12.59
N LEU A 2 -2.42 4.28 11.30
CA LEU A 2 -2.06 5.36 10.37
C LEU A 2 -3.23 6.34 10.15
N MET A 3 -4.47 5.84 10.13
CA MET A 3 -5.65 6.69 9.98
C MET A 3 -5.80 7.65 11.17
N LYS A 4 -5.58 7.13 12.39
CA LYS A 4 -5.61 7.97 13.61
C LYS A 4 -4.50 9.02 13.60
N LEU A 5 -3.31 8.68 13.09
CA LEU A 5 -2.22 9.64 12.94
C LEU A 5 -2.63 10.79 12.01
N ARG A 6 -3.16 10.48 10.82
CA ARG A 6 -3.60 11.50 9.85
C ARG A 6 -4.71 12.39 10.42
N ARG A 7 -5.77 11.80 10.99
CA ARG A 7 -6.90 12.56 11.57
C ARG A 7 -6.48 13.48 12.71
N LYS A 8 -5.60 13.02 13.60
CA LYS A 8 -5.14 13.81 14.74
C LYS A 8 -4.15 14.92 14.37
N ASN A 9 -3.68 14.96 13.12
CA ASN A 9 -2.68 15.92 12.66
C ASN A 9 -3.15 16.64 11.37
N PRO A 10 -4.01 17.67 11.47
CA PRO A 10 -4.54 18.39 10.31
C PRO A 10 -3.47 19.01 9.41
N THR A 11 -2.35 19.47 9.99
CA THR A 11 -1.21 19.97 9.21
C THR A 11 -0.61 18.87 8.34
N LEU A 12 -0.37 17.69 8.91
CA LEU A 12 0.13 16.54 8.16
C LEU A 12 -0.83 16.17 7.03
N GLU A 13 -2.13 16.07 7.35
CA GLU A 13 -3.16 15.73 6.35
C GLU A 13 -3.20 16.76 5.21
N SER A 14 -3.13 18.06 5.54
CA SER A 14 -3.14 19.13 4.54
C SER A 14 -1.92 19.10 3.61
N MET A 15 -0.81 18.50 4.05
CA MET A 15 0.41 18.36 3.26
C MET A 15 0.41 17.09 2.38
N LEU A 16 -0.44 16.10 2.65
CA LEU A 16 -0.51 14.85 1.89
C LEU A 16 -1.20 15.05 0.52
N ASN A 17 -0.57 15.84 -0.34
CA ASN A 17 -1.00 16.08 -1.71
C ASN A 17 0.18 16.31 -2.64
N TYR A 18 -0.08 16.31 -3.96
CA TYR A 18 0.95 16.44 -5.00
C TYR A 18 1.76 17.76 -4.96
N LYS A 19 1.28 18.80 -4.26
CA LYS A 19 2.00 20.07 -4.14
C LYS A 19 3.10 20.02 -3.09
N SER A 20 2.97 19.15 -2.08
CA SER A 20 3.93 19.07 -0.96
C SER A 20 4.64 17.72 -0.87
N VAL A 21 4.08 16.66 -1.44
CA VAL A 21 4.67 15.32 -1.47
C VAL A 21 5.25 15.03 -2.85
N ALA A 22 6.57 14.91 -2.92
CA ALA A 22 7.25 14.53 -4.16
C ALA A 22 7.12 13.03 -4.48
N ARG A 23 7.12 12.16 -3.46
CA ARG A 23 7.11 10.70 -3.61
C ARG A 23 6.65 10.00 -2.34
N ILE A 24 5.98 8.86 -2.50
CA ILE A 24 5.64 7.91 -1.43
C ILE A 24 6.37 6.60 -1.72
N ASP A 25 7.14 6.11 -0.77
CA ASP A 25 7.81 4.81 -0.83
C ASP A 25 7.23 3.88 0.23
N VAL A 26 6.63 2.77 -0.22
CA VAL A 26 6.18 1.68 0.65
C VAL A 26 7.23 0.58 0.61
N VAL A 27 7.93 0.39 1.72
CA VAL A 27 9.04 -0.56 1.84
C VAL A 27 8.69 -1.64 2.86
N ILE A 28 8.65 -2.89 2.41
CA ILE A 28 8.46 -4.07 3.25
C ILE A 28 9.73 -4.91 3.15
N ARG A 29 10.34 -5.21 4.30
CA ARG A 29 11.55 -6.02 4.40
C ARG A 29 11.33 -7.12 5.42
N GLU A 30 11.72 -8.32 5.06
CA GLU A 30 11.65 -9.50 5.92
C GLU A 30 13.07 -10.00 6.15
N THR A 31 13.37 -10.39 7.39
CA THR A 31 14.65 -11.01 7.76
C THR A 31 14.58 -12.54 7.75
N VAL A 32 13.39 -13.09 7.57
CA VAL A 32 13.12 -14.54 7.61
C VAL A 32 13.01 -15.06 6.18
N ASP A 33 13.53 -16.26 5.96
CA ASP A 33 13.42 -16.95 4.68
C ASP A 33 12.04 -17.60 4.49
N CYS A 34 11.81 -18.19 3.32
CA CYS A 34 10.54 -18.85 3.02
C CYS A 34 10.45 -20.31 3.55
N LYS A 35 11.25 -20.70 4.56
CA LYS A 35 11.25 -22.08 5.08
C LYS A 35 9.83 -22.52 5.46
N GLY A 36 9.46 -23.73 5.03
CA GLY A 36 8.12 -24.28 5.23
C GLY A 36 7.02 -23.71 4.32
N ARG A 37 7.29 -22.63 3.56
CA ARG A 37 6.34 -21.98 2.64
C ARG A 37 6.82 -21.96 1.18
N THR A 38 7.96 -22.57 0.87
CA THR A 38 8.56 -22.59 -0.47
C THR A 38 7.59 -23.03 -1.57
N GLY A 39 6.74 -24.05 -1.31
CA GLY A 39 5.74 -24.51 -2.27
C GLY A 39 4.67 -23.47 -2.60
N PHE A 40 4.19 -22.71 -1.60
CA PHE A 40 3.26 -21.60 -1.79
C PHE A 40 3.93 -20.44 -2.54
N TYR A 41 5.17 -20.10 -2.14
CA TYR A 41 5.90 -18.97 -2.70
C TYR A 41 6.28 -19.19 -4.17
N ASN A 42 6.66 -20.41 -4.55
CA ASN A 42 6.95 -20.76 -5.95
C ASN A 42 5.74 -20.59 -6.87
N LYS A 43 4.52 -20.83 -6.37
CA LYS A 43 3.29 -20.69 -7.15
C LYS A 43 2.81 -19.24 -7.22
N ASN A 44 2.89 -18.51 -6.11
CA ASN A 44 2.25 -17.20 -5.96
C ASN A 44 3.21 -16.03 -6.21
N GLY A 45 4.45 -16.14 -5.75
CA GLY A 45 5.48 -15.11 -5.79
C GLY A 45 5.22 -13.90 -4.87
N VAL A 46 6.25 -13.08 -4.67
CA VAL A 46 6.21 -11.89 -3.80
C VAL A 46 5.09 -10.90 -4.15
N VAL A 47 4.72 -10.83 -5.43
CA VAL A 47 3.68 -9.92 -5.90
C VAL A 47 2.32 -10.25 -5.29
N ARG A 48 1.94 -11.53 -5.24
CA ARG A 48 0.66 -11.95 -4.65
C ARG A 48 0.72 -12.10 -3.13
N ASP A 49 1.91 -12.40 -2.60
CA ASP A 49 2.09 -12.61 -1.17
C ASP A 49 2.05 -11.30 -0.39
N VAL A 50 2.70 -10.24 -0.91
CA VAL A 50 2.91 -9.00 -0.17
C VAL A 50 2.50 -7.73 -0.94
N LEU A 51 2.78 -7.65 -2.25
CA LEU A 51 2.58 -6.40 -2.99
C LEU A 51 1.09 -6.10 -3.22
N GLN A 52 0.34 -7.07 -3.74
CA GLN A 52 -1.06 -6.91 -4.17
C GLN A 52 -2.01 -6.65 -2.99
N ASN A 53 -1.71 -7.18 -1.81
CA ASN A 53 -2.51 -7.06 -0.60
C ASN A 53 -1.91 -6.01 0.35
N HIS A 54 -0.83 -6.34 1.07
CA HIS A 54 -0.31 -5.60 2.20
C HIS A 54 0.30 -4.26 1.78
N ALA A 55 1.17 -4.23 0.77
CA ALA A 55 1.78 -2.99 0.31
C ALA A 55 0.74 -2.06 -0.32
N THR A 56 -0.22 -2.63 -1.06
CA THR A 56 -1.33 -1.86 -1.63
C THR A 56 -2.20 -1.27 -0.53
N GLU A 57 -2.55 -2.01 0.51
CA GLU A 57 -3.34 -1.48 1.63
C GLU A 57 -2.58 -0.36 2.37
N LEU A 58 -1.27 -0.48 2.58
CA LEU A 58 -0.46 0.60 3.16
C LEU A 58 -0.47 1.86 2.29
N LEU A 59 -0.37 1.72 0.97
CA LEU A 59 -0.51 2.84 0.05
C LEU A 59 -1.89 3.50 0.18
N LEU A 60 -2.96 2.70 0.20
CA LEU A 60 -4.33 3.20 0.31
C LEU A 60 -4.57 3.91 1.65
N LEU A 61 -4.11 3.34 2.77
CA LEU A 61 -4.18 3.98 4.09
C LEU A 61 -3.43 5.32 4.15
N THR A 62 -2.35 5.45 3.37
CA THR A 62 -1.52 6.66 3.31
C THR A 62 -2.15 7.74 2.44
N ALA A 63 -2.69 7.38 1.27
CA ALA A 63 -3.01 8.34 0.21
C ALA A 63 -4.50 8.50 -0.11
N ALA A 64 -5.37 7.59 0.34
CA ALA A 64 -6.81 7.74 0.10
C ALA A 64 -7.37 8.92 0.92
N ASP A 65 -8.42 9.56 0.39
CA ASP A 65 -9.12 10.63 1.08
C ASP A 65 -9.68 10.12 2.42
N LEU A 66 -9.49 10.91 3.49
CA LEU A 66 -10.07 10.57 4.78
C LEU A 66 -11.58 10.88 4.79
N PRO A 67 -12.43 9.93 5.20
CA PRO A 67 -13.85 10.21 5.39
C PRO A 67 -14.07 11.12 6.60
N ALA A 68 -15.14 11.91 6.58
CA ALA A 68 -15.44 12.87 7.65
C ALA A 68 -15.60 12.19 9.02
N SER A 69 -16.30 11.05 9.06
CA SER A 69 -16.48 10.24 10.26
C SER A 69 -15.46 9.11 10.35
N GLU A 70 -15.03 8.75 11.56
CA GLU A 70 -14.17 7.59 11.83
C GLU A 70 -14.90 6.26 11.68
N ASN A 71 -16.22 6.24 11.87
CA ASN A 71 -17.03 5.02 11.90
C ASN A 71 -17.87 4.83 10.62
N ASP A 72 -17.46 5.48 9.52
CA ASP A 72 -18.13 5.37 8.22
C ASP A 72 -17.30 4.47 7.30
N ASP A 73 -17.47 3.16 7.51
CA ASP A 73 -16.74 2.12 6.78
C ASP A 73 -17.07 2.14 5.28
N ASP A 74 -18.32 2.46 4.91
CA ASP A 74 -18.76 2.58 3.52
C ASP A 74 -18.04 3.73 2.81
N ALA A 75 -17.92 4.90 3.45
CA ALA A 75 -17.17 6.01 2.90
C ALA A 75 -15.68 5.70 2.79
N TRP A 76 -15.12 4.99 3.78
CA TRP A 76 -13.73 4.56 3.75
C TRP A 76 -13.44 3.59 2.60
N GLU A 77 -14.30 2.58 2.40
CA GLU A 77 -14.18 1.63 1.30
C GLU A 77 -14.26 2.34 -0.06
N LYS A 78 -15.21 3.26 -0.23
CA LYS A 78 -15.35 4.06 -1.45
C LYS A 78 -14.09 4.89 -1.75
N ALA A 79 -13.50 5.52 -0.74
CA ALA A 79 -12.26 6.28 -0.89
C ALA A 79 -11.10 5.38 -1.36
N LYS A 80 -10.94 4.21 -0.73
CA LYS A 80 -9.93 3.21 -1.15
C LYS A 80 -10.13 2.73 -2.58
N ILE A 81 -11.37 2.39 -2.96
CA ILE A 81 -11.70 1.94 -4.32
C ILE A 81 -11.46 3.05 -5.34
N SER A 82 -11.83 4.30 -5.02
CA SER A 82 -11.61 5.46 -5.88
C SER A 82 -10.11 5.63 -6.18
N LEU A 83 -9.27 5.62 -5.13
CA LEU A 83 -7.82 5.71 -5.30
C LEU A 83 -7.28 4.53 -6.12
N LEU A 84 -7.68 3.29 -5.80
CA LEU A 84 -7.22 2.10 -6.52
C LEU A 84 -7.54 2.17 -8.02
N LYS A 85 -8.75 2.64 -8.39
CA LYS A 85 -9.17 2.84 -9.78
C LYS A 85 -8.40 3.94 -10.50
N SER A 86 -7.86 4.91 -9.77
CA SER A 86 -7.04 5.99 -10.33
C SER A 86 -5.59 5.57 -10.62
N LEU A 87 -5.13 4.44 -10.05
CA LEU A 87 -3.78 3.95 -10.27
C LEU A 87 -3.62 3.46 -11.70
N ARG A 88 -2.49 3.81 -12.32
CA ARG A 88 -2.09 3.24 -13.61
C ARG A 88 -1.71 1.77 -13.42
N PRO A 89 -2.18 0.85 -14.27
CA PRO A 89 -1.76 -0.53 -14.23
C PRO A 89 -0.23 -0.66 -14.36
N LEU A 90 0.35 -1.59 -13.59
CA LEU A 90 1.79 -1.87 -13.65
C LEU A 90 2.12 -2.59 -14.95
N GLY A 91 2.85 -1.92 -15.85
CA GLY A 91 3.44 -2.53 -17.03
C GLY A 91 4.76 -3.25 -16.70
N LYS A 92 5.25 -4.08 -17.63
CA LYS A 92 6.52 -4.82 -17.47
C LYS A 92 7.73 -3.92 -17.17
N ASN A 93 7.72 -2.69 -17.68
CA ASN A 93 8.82 -1.72 -17.49
C ASN A 93 8.82 -1.06 -16.10
N ALA A 94 7.76 -1.25 -15.30
CA ALA A 94 7.63 -0.69 -13.96
C ALA A 94 7.91 -1.73 -12.86
N LEU A 95 8.34 -2.93 -13.23
CA LEU A 95 8.56 -4.04 -12.30
C LEU A 95 9.97 -4.62 -12.47
N LEU A 96 10.76 -4.54 -11.41
CA LEU A 96 11.99 -5.29 -11.26
C LEU A 96 11.73 -6.44 -10.28
N THR A 97 11.94 -7.68 -10.72
CA THR A 97 11.87 -8.85 -9.84
C THR A 97 13.26 -9.41 -9.60
N GLY A 98 13.50 -9.87 -8.38
CA GLY A 98 14.73 -10.53 -7.97
C GLY A 98 14.42 -11.77 -7.17
N ARG A 99 15.37 -12.70 -7.10
CA ARG A 99 15.29 -13.87 -6.24
C ARG A 99 16.56 -13.92 -5.41
N SER A 100 16.44 -14.13 -4.10
CA SER A 100 17.61 -14.37 -3.24
C SER A 100 18.38 -15.56 -3.80
N LYS A 101 19.71 -15.45 -3.80
CA LYS A 101 20.56 -16.62 -3.94
C LYS A 101 20.67 -17.21 -2.53
N GLU A 102 20.00 -18.35 -2.37
CA GLU A 102 19.89 -19.15 -1.13
C GLU A 102 18.87 -18.61 -0.12
#